data_AF-A0A397TG25-F1
#
_entry.id   AF-A0A397TG25-F1
#
_cell.length_a   1.000
_cell.length_b   1.000
_cell.length_c   1.000
_cell.angle_alpha   90.00
_cell.angle_beta   90.00
_cell.angle_gamma   90.00
#
_symmetry.space_group_name_H-M   'P 1'
#
loop_
_entity.id
_entity.type
_entity.pdbx_description
1 polymer ?
#
loop_
_entity_poly.entity_id
_entity_poly.type
_entity_poly.pdbx_seq_one_letter_code
_entity_poly.pdbx_strand_id
1 'polypeptide(L)'
;MGKLLKQKIKDNKDKKSRVKRNVTNRSGQLEDSEHLKKISKRKNSIKKELETIDKRNKITIRGSEKSHSDSEQDNSDGSTTQVPCEFDKQSESDVNIRNGQICGYNIRLDWIDNEVEERIEGAEEVCTTPKGKCKKHVSWQRRRSIQIELMKMNKVERLDELNEQKKLIKARMKKRTDMRDAFTNQTIDHTTSEKKSK
;
A
#
# COMPACT_ATOMS: atom_id res chain seq x y z
N MET A 1 -7.14 65.81 18.32
CA MET A 1 -7.56 65.00 17.15
C MET A 1 -6.58 63.88 16.73
N GLY A 2 -5.26 64.00 16.92
CA GLY A 2 -4.29 63.03 16.36
C GLY A 2 -4.21 61.62 16.98
N LYS A 3 -4.57 61.42 18.26
CA LYS A 3 -4.46 60.10 18.93
C LYS A 3 -5.56 59.11 18.51
N LEU A 4 -6.79 59.59 18.36
CA LEU A 4 -7.95 58.78 17.97
C LEU A 4 -7.81 58.24 16.53
N LEU A 5 -7.26 59.07 15.63
CA LEU A 5 -7.02 58.70 14.24
C LEU A 5 -5.91 57.63 14.12
N LYS A 6 -4.82 57.77 14.89
CA LYS A 6 -3.74 56.77 14.97
C LYS A 6 -4.22 55.42 15.50
N GLN A 7 -5.10 55.42 16.51
CA GLN A 7 -5.73 54.19 17.02
C GLN A 7 -6.60 53.51 15.95
N LYS A 8 -7.47 54.27 15.27
CA LYS A 8 -8.34 53.76 14.20
C LYS A 8 -7.58 53.16 13.02
N ILE A 9 -6.41 53.73 12.69
CA ILE A 9 -5.51 53.21 11.64
C ILE A 9 -4.86 51.89 12.08
N LYS A 10 -4.40 51.81 13.35
CA LYS A 10 -3.83 50.59 13.93
C LYS A 10 -4.86 49.46 13.95
N ASP A 11 -6.07 49.73 14.45
CA ASP A 11 -7.14 48.74 14.53
C ASP A 11 -7.55 48.23 13.12
N ASN A 12 -7.57 49.10 12.11
CA ASN A 12 -7.84 48.70 10.73
C ASN A 12 -6.71 47.85 10.14
N LYS A 13 -5.45 48.14 10.45
CA LYS A 13 -4.29 47.35 10.02
C LYS A 13 -4.33 45.95 10.65
N ASP A 14 -4.70 45.86 11.92
CA ASP A 14 -4.81 44.60 12.67
C ASP A 14 -6.01 43.76 12.18
N LYS A 15 -7.14 44.40 11.87
CA LYS A 15 -8.29 43.74 11.22
C LYS A 15 -7.91 43.16 9.85
N LYS A 16 -7.25 43.95 9.00
CA LYS A 16 -6.78 43.48 7.68
C LYS A 16 -5.77 42.34 7.79
N SER A 17 -4.84 42.39 8.76
CA SER A 17 -3.86 41.32 8.98
C SER A 17 -4.51 40.03 9.47
N ARG A 18 -5.51 40.13 10.36
CA ARG A 18 -6.29 38.98 10.86
C ARG A 18 -7.10 38.31 9.75
N VAL A 19 -7.75 39.11 8.89
CA VAL A 19 -8.50 38.59 7.73
C VAL A 19 -7.57 37.85 6.76
N LYS A 20 -6.41 38.42 6.43
CA LYS A 20 -5.42 37.75 5.56
C LYS A 20 -4.95 36.41 6.15
N ARG A 21 -4.60 36.36 7.44
CA ARG A 21 -4.18 35.12 8.13
C ARG A 21 -5.27 34.05 8.16
N ASN A 22 -6.53 34.45 8.34
CA ASN A 22 -7.67 33.52 8.33
C ASN A 22 -7.90 32.90 6.95
N VAL A 23 -7.77 33.70 5.88
CA VAL A 23 -7.89 33.23 4.50
C VAL A 23 -6.79 32.22 4.17
N THR A 24 -5.54 32.52 4.49
CA THR A 24 -4.39 31.61 4.25
C THR A 24 -4.47 30.33 5.07
N ASN A 25 -4.97 30.40 6.31
CA ASN A 25 -5.17 29.19 7.13
C ASN A 25 -6.26 28.29 6.56
N ARG A 26 -7.35 28.89 6.04
CA ARG A 26 -8.45 28.14 5.43
C ARG A 26 -8.04 27.49 4.11
N SER A 27 -7.29 28.19 3.25
CA SER A 27 -6.76 27.59 2.02
C SER A 27 -5.83 26.43 2.31
N GLY A 28 -4.87 26.60 3.24
CA GLY A 28 -3.95 25.53 3.63
C GLY A 28 -4.63 24.32 4.30
N GLN A 29 -5.78 24.51 4.95
CA GLN A 29 -6.59 23.40 5.49
C GLN A 29 -7.30 22.60 4.39
N LEU A 30 -7.78 23.28 3.34
CA LEU A 30 -8.41 22.63 2.19
C LEU A 30 -7.39 21.83 1.38
N GLU A 31 -6.21 22.40 1.12
CA GLU A 31 -5.09 21.74 0.45
C GLU A 31 -4.64 20.48 1.20
N ASP A 32 -4.45 20.57 2.52
CA ASP A 32 -4.08 19.43 3.36
C ASP A 32 -5.15 18.32 3.32
N SER A 33 -6.42 18.70 3.32
CA SER A 33 -7.54 17.74 3.23
C SER A 33 -7.56 17.03 1.87
N GLU A 34 -7.25 17.74 0.78
CA GLU A 34 -7.13 17.17 -0.55
C GLU A 34 -5.92 16.23 -0.66
N HIS A 35 -4.77 16.62 -0.09
CA HIS A 35 -3.58 15.78 -0.01
C HIS A 35 -3.85 14.47 0.74
N LEU A 36 -4.59 14.52 1.86
CA LEU A 36 -5.01 13.32 2.59
C LEU A 36 -5.89 12.39 1.74
N LYS A 37 -6.79 12.95 0.93
CA LYS A 37 -7.61 12.15 -0.01
C LYS A 37 -6.74 11.49 -1.08
N LYS A 38 -5.78 12.21 -1.67
CA LYS A 38 -4.82 11.68 -2.66
C LYS A 38 -3.98 10.54 -2.08
N ILE A 39 -3.42 10.74 -0.89
CA ILE A 39 -2.67 9.71 -0.16
C ILE A 39 -3.54 8.47 0.08
N SER A 40 -4.78 8.65 0.55
CA SER A 40 -5.68 7.52 0.79
C SER A 40 -5.98 6.73 -0.48
N LYS A 41 -6.23 7.40 -1.61
CA LYS A 41 -6.42 6.76 -2.91
C LYS A 41 -5.18 5.98 -3.33
N ARG A 42 -3.99 6.58 -3.22
CA ARG A 42 -2.74 5.92 -3.61
C ARG A 42 -2.42 4.71 -2.73
N LYS A 43 -2.65 4.79 -1.42
CA LYS A 43 -2.52 3.64 -0.50
C LYS A 43 -3.44 2.49 -0.90
N ASN A 44 -4.70 2.78 -1.24
CA ASN A 44 -5.63 1.75 -1.69
C ASN A 44 -5.20 1.11 -3.03
N SER A 45 -4.66 1.91 -3.96
CA SER A 45 -4.06 1.40 -5.20
C SER A 45 -2.92 0.41 -4.91
N ILE A 46 -1.96 0.80 -4.06
CA ILE A 46 -0.80 -0.04 -3.74
C ILE A 46 -1.23 -1.32 -3.02
N LYS A 47 -2.23 -1.26 -2.13
CA LYS A 47 -2.79 -2.46 -1.50
C LYS A 47 -3.38 -3.45 -2.53
N LYS A 48 -4.09 -2.96 -3.55
CA LYS A 48 -4.60 -3.80 -4.64
C LYS A 48 -3.47 -4.40 -5.48
N GLU A 49 -2.41 -3.63 -5.73
CA GLU A 49 -1.20 -4.12 -6.43
C GLU A 49 -0.54 -5.26 -5.64
N LEU A 50 -0.39 -5.12 -4.31
CA LEU A 50 0.11 -6.17 -3.42
C LEU A 50 -0.76 -7.42 -3.43
N GLU A 51 -2.08 -7.26 -3.32
CA GLU A 51 -3.03 -8.38 -3.39
C GLU A 51 -2.94 -9.12 -4.74
N THR A 52 -2.70 -8.38 -5.83
CA THR A 52 -2.50 -8.95 -7.16
C THR A 52 -1.20 -9.75 -7.23
N ILE A 53 -0.11 -9.24 -6.63
CA ILE A 53 1.16 -9.95 -6.51
C ILE A 53 0.97 -11.25 -5.71
N ASP A 54 0.24 -11.21 -4.59
CA ASP A 54 -0.02 -12.38 -3.75
C ASP A 54 -0.86 -13.44 -4.47
N LYS A 55 -1.93 -13.03 -5.15
CA LYS A 55 -2.78 -13.95 -5.95
C LYS A 55 -1.96 -14.65 -7.03
N ARG A 56 -1.12 -13.91 -7.76
CA ARG A 56 -0.25 -14.49 -8.80
C ARG A 56 0.82 -15.40 -8.23
N ASN A 57 1.40 -15.05 -7.08
CA ASN A 57 2.38 -15.89 -6.40
C ASN A 57 1.75 -17.21 -5.91
N LYS A 58 0.54 -17.18 -5.35
CA LYS A 58 -0.18 -18.37 -4.89
C LYS A 58 -0.43 -19.38 -6.02
N ILE A 59 -0.73 -18.91 -7.23
CA ILE A 59 -0.89 -19.76 -8.42
C ILE A 59 0.44 -20.43 -8.79
N THR A 60 1.56 -19.72 -8.66
CA THR A 60 2.91 -20.24 -8.98
C THR A 60 3.39 -21.27 -7.95
N ILE A 61 3.12 -21.03 -6.66
CA ILE A 61 3.58 -21.86 -5.54
C ILE A 61 2.80 -23.19 -5.44
N ARG A 62 1.53 -23.25 -5.83
CA ARG A 62 0.75 -24.49 -5.89
C ARG A 62 1.31 -25.54 -6.87
N GLY A 63 2.26 -25.16 -7.73
CA GLY A 63 3.07 -26.05 -8.56
C GLY A 63 4.42 -26.46 -7.93
N SER A 64 4.90 -25.79 -6.87
CA SER A 64 6.28 -25.90 -6.37
C SER A 64 6.43 -26.43 -4.93
N GLU A 65 5.40 -26.38 -4.10
CA GLU A 65 5.51 -26.60 -2.64
C GLU A 65 5.80 -28.04 -2.17
N LYS A 66 5.80 -29.05 -3.05
CA LYS A 66 6.12 -30.44 -2.63
C LYS A 66 7.60 -30.80 -2.78
N SER A 67 8.42 -29.97 -3.43
CA SER A 67 9.82 -30.32 -3.71
C SER A 67 10.82 -29.96 -2.59
N HIS A 68 10.34 -29.63 -1.39
CA HIS A 68 11.21 -29.17 -0.28
C HIS A 68 10.86 -29.77 1.09
N SER A 69 10.19 -30.93 1.14
CA SER A 69 10.12 -31.72 2.36
C SER A 69 11.24 -32.73 2.35
N ASP A 70 12.25 -32.44 3.18
CA ASP A 70 13.30 -33.36 3.58
C ASP A 70 12.71 -34.68 4.09
N SER A 71 13.42 -35.75 3.75
CA SER A 71 13.19 -37.12 4.15
C SER A 71 13.11 -37.27 5.67
N GLU A 72 11.99 -37.77 6.19
CA GLU A 72 12.02 -38.76 7.28
C GLU A 72 10.94 -39.81 6.99
N GLN A 73 11.40 -41.05 6.82
CA GLN A 73 10.57 -42.24 6.77
C GLN A 73 10.03 -42.49 8.18
N ASP A 74 8.73 -42.72 8.31
CA ASP A 74 8.23 -43.64 9.32
C ASP A 74 7.02 -44.40 8.77
N ASN A 75 7.13 -45.72 8.82
CA ASN A 75 6.13 -46.66 8.35
C ASN A 75 5.03 -46.76 9.42
N SER A 76 3.77 -46.50 9.07
CA SER A 76 2.65 -46.95 9.90
C SER A 76 1.38 -47.15 9.07
N ASP A 77 0.92 -48.40 9.05
CA ASP A 77 -0.35 -48.85 8.48
C ASP A 77 -1.54 -48.21 9.20
N GLY A 78 -2.51 -47.70 8.43
CA GLY A 78 -3.72 -47.08 8.99
C GLY A 78 -4.81 -46.88 7.96
N SER A 79 -5.79 -47.76 7.99
CA SER A 79 -6.92 -47.90 7.07
C SER A 79 -7.96 -46.77 7.14
N THR A 80 -8.49 -46.41 5.96
CA THR A 80 -9.86 -45.94 5.67
C THR A 80 -10.36 -44.62 6.27
N THR A 81 -10.65 -43.63 5.40
CA THR A 81 -12.01 -43.11 5.12
C THR A 81 -11.94 -42.20 3.88
N GLN A 82 -12.47 -42.66 2.75
CA GLN A 82 -12.57 -41.88 1.52
C GLN A 82 -13.74 -40.89 1.64
N VAL A 83 -13.41 -39.60 1.61
CA VAL A 83 -14.37 -38.52 1.33
C VAL A 83 -14.28 -38.23 -0.18
N PRO A 84 -15.38 -38.22 -0.95
CA PRO A 84 -15.36 -37.87 -2.36
C PRO A 84 -15.11 -36.37 -2.51
N CYS A 85 -13.84 -35.97 -2.68
CA CYS A 85 -13.50 -34.63 -3.13
C CYS A 85 -13.57 -34.62 -4.67
N GLU A 86 -14.34 -33.68 -5.21
CA GLU A 86 -14.49 -33.41 -6.63
C GLU A 86 -13.13 -33.48 -7.36
N PHE A 87 -13.13 -34.21 -8.46
CA PHE A 87 -11.97 -34.50 -9.29
C PHE A 87 -11.51 -33.21 -9.99
N ASP A 88 -10.70 -32.40 -9.30
CA ASP A 88 -9.82 -31.43 -9.94
C ASP A 88 -8.98 -32.21 -10.95
N LYS A 89 -9.25 -32.05 -12.25
CA LYS A 89 -8.43 -32.60 -13.34
C LYS A 89 -7.04 -31.97 -13.26
N GLN A 90 -6.19 -32.48 -12.38
CA GLN A 90 -4.78 -32.10 -12.30
C GLN A 90 -4.12 -32.64 -13.56
N SER A 91 -3.58 -31.76 -14.40
CA SER A 91 -2.86 -32.19 -15.60
C SER A 91 -1.60 -32.96 -15.17
N GLU A 92 -1.21 -33.99 -15.92
CA GLU A 92 0.01 -34.78 -15.62
C GLU A 92 1.26 -33.87 -15.53
N SER A 93 1.30 -32.80 -16.30
CA SER A 93 2.33 -31.76 -16.21
C SER A 93 2.38 -31.09 -14.83
N ASP A 94 1.23 -30.76 -14.22
CA ASP A 94 1.20 -30.13 -12.90
C ASP A 94 1.74 -31.07 -11.81
N VAL A 95 1.45 -32.37 -11.92
CA VAL A 95 1.95 -33.41 -11.01
C VAL A 95 3.46 -33.58 -11.18
N ASN A 96 3.95 -33.60 -12.41
CA ASN A 96 5.38 -33.74 -12.70
C ASN A 96 6.22 -32.54 -12.24
N ILE A 97 5.66 -31.32 -12.27
CA ILE A 97 6.32 -30.13 -11.70
C ILE A 97 6.39 -30.25 -10.17
N ARG A 98 5.29 -30.63 -9.52
CA ARG A 98 5.23 -30.82 -8.06
C ARG A 98 6.21 -31.87 -7.57
N ASN A 99 6.34 -32.96 -8.31
CA ASN A 99 7.28 -34.05 -8.03
C ASN A 99 8.74 -33.70 -8.38
N GLY A 100 9.00 -32.49 -8.88
CA GLY A 100 10.35 -32.03 -9.24
C GLY A 100 10.97 -32.77 -10.43
N GLN A 101 10.18 -33.54 -11.18
CA GLN A 101 10.64 -34.36 -12.30
C GLN A 101 11.03 -33.48 -13.49
N ILE A 102 10.32 -32.37 -13.69
CA ILE A 102 10.53 -31.42 -14.79
C ILE A 102 10.82 -30.01 -14.27
N CYS A 103 11.39 -29.17 -15.14
CA CYS A 103 11.84 -27.82 -14.84
C CYS A 103 10.69 -26.91 -14.40
N GLY A 104 9.54 -27.00 -15.06
CA GLY A 104 8.32 -26.32 -14.64
C GLY A 104 8.30 -24.82 -14.90
N TYR A 105 9.31 -24.25 -15.57
CA TYR A 105 9.32 -22.81 -15.87
C TYR A 105 8.18 -22.43 -16.79
N ASN A 106 7.34 -21.49 -16.36
CA ASN A 106 6.25 -20.99 -17.17
C ASN A 106 6.61 -19.63 -17.78
N ILE A 107 6.55 -19.52 -19.11
CA ILE A 107 6.92 -18.30 -19.84
C ILE A 107 6.05 -17.08 -19.49
N ARG A 108 4.81 -17.30 -19.02
CA ARG A 108 3.94 -16.22 -18.50
C ARG A 108 4.49 -15.58 -17.22
N LEU A 109 5.47 -16.19 -16.56
CA LEU A 109 6.07 -15.65 -15.33
C LEU A 109 7.05 -14.49 -15.59
N ASP A 110 7.53 -14.33 -16.83
CA ASP A 110 8.41 -13.20 -17.21
C ASP A 110 7.63 -11.89 -17.43
N TRP A 111 6.32 -11.96 -17.61
CA TRP A 111 5.48 -10.88 -18.14
C TRP A 111 4.86 -10.01 -17.04
N ILE A 112 5.68 -9.41 -16.18
CA ILE A 112 5.16 -8.54 -15.09
C ILE A 112 5.20 -7.06 -15.43
N ASP A 113 6.00 -6.65 -16.41
CA ASP A 113 6.27 -5.23 -16.57
C ASP A 113 5.55 -4.54 -17.75
N ASN A 114 4.84 -5.24 -18.65
CA ASN A 114 4.12 -4.56 -19.74
C ASN A 114 2.72 -5.14 -20.01
N GLU A 115 1.73 -4.24 -20.05
CA GLU A 115 0.36 -4.43 -20.55
C GLU A 115 0.35 -4.75 -22.06
N VAL A 116 0.86 -5.91 -22.46
CA VAL A 116 0.71 -6.39 -23.83
C VAL A 116 0.00 -7.74 -23.77
N GLU A 117 -1.29 -7.75 -24.09
CA GLU A 117 -2.00 -8.95 -24.49
C GLU A 117 -1.49 -9.39 -25.87
N GLU A 118 -0.32 -10.02 -25.93
CA GLU A 118 0.05 -10.78 -27.11
C GLU A 118 -0.05 -12.27 -26.79
N ARG A 119 -1.09 -12.85 -27.38
CA ARG A 119 -1.48 -14.25 -27.26
C ARG A 119 -0.36 -15.10 -27.89
N ILE A 120 0.53 -15.65 -27.06
CA ILE A 120 1.50 -16.67 -27.50
C ILE A 120 0.74 -17.98 -27.72
N GLU A 121 0.15 -18.13 -28.91
CA GLU A 121 -0.46 -19.37 -29.36
C GLU A 121 0.67 -20.31 -29.86
N GLY A 122 0.97 -21.37 -29.10
CA GLY A 122 1.76 -22.51 -29.59
C GLY A 122 3.07 -22.86 -28.87
N ALA A 123 3.49 -22.14 -27.83
CA ALA A 123 4.58 -22.61 -26.97
C ALA A 123 4.03 -23.53 -25.88
N GLU A 124 4.68 -24.66 -25.59
CA GLU A 124 4.49 -25.38 -24.32
C GLU A 124 4.61 -24.34 -23.20
N GLU A 125 3.48 -24.03 -22.54
CA GLU A 125 3.41 -22.93 -21.57
C GLU A 125 4.38 -23.15 -20.40
N VAL A 126 4.81 -24.41 -20.21
CA VAL A 126 5.67 -24.86 -19.13
C VAL A 126 6.83 -25.69 -19.69
N CYS A 127 8.05 -25.39 -19.25
CA CYS A 127 9.24 -26.16 -19.59
C CYS A 127 9.18 -27.58 -19.01
N THR A 128 9.09 -28.57 -19.89
CA THR A 128 9.03 -30.00 -19.58
C THR A 128 10.40 -30.67 -19.43
N THR A 129 11.50 -29.95 -19.66
CA THR A 129 12.87 -30.52 -19.53
C THR A 129 13.11 -31.00 -18.10
N PRO A 130 13.74 -32.18 -17.87
CA PRO A 130 14.04 -32.64 -16.52
C PRO A 130 14.81 -31.60 -15.70
N LYS A 131 14.47 -31.41 -14.41
CA LYS A 131 14.96 -30.29 -13.59
C LYS A 131 16.49 -30.19 -13.53
N GLY A 132 17.20 -31.33 -13.51
CA GLY A 132 18.67 -31.39 -13.53
C GLY A 132 19.32 -31.22 -14.91
N LYS A 133 18.54 -31.22 -15.99
CA LYS A 133 19.03 -31.10 -17.38
C LYS A 133 18.68 -29.74 -18.01
N CYS A 134 17.80 -28.97 -17.40
CA CYS A 134 17.40 -27.66 -17.92
C CYS A 134 18.48 -26.59 -17.68
N LYS A 135 19.24 -26.26 -18.73
CA LYS A 135 20.24 -25.19 -18.70
C LYS A 135 19.67 -23.79 -18.98
N LYS A 136 18.43 -23.71 -19.50
CA LYS A 136 17.80 -22.43 -19.88
C LYS A 136 17.22 -21.69 -18.66
N HIS A 137 16.58 -22.42 -17.74
CA HIS A 137 15.87 -21.83 -16.60
C HIS A 137 16.55 -22.18 -15.27
N VAL A 138 17.86 -22.07 -15.20
CA VAL A 138 18.61 -22.42 -13.97
C VAL A 138 18.13 -21.58 -12.80
N SER A 139 17.72 -22.22 -11.71
CA SER A 139 17.29 -21.55 -10.48
C SER A 139 16.17 -20.52 -10.69
N TRP A 140 15.32 -20.68 -11.70
CA TRP A 140 14.26 -19.74 -12.02
C TRP A 140 13.31 -19.53 -10.83
N GLN A 141 13.01 -20.60 -10.09
CA GLN A 141 12.15 -20.55 -8.90
C GLN A 141 12.72 -19.60 -7.83
N ARG A 142 14.02 -19.70 -7.56
CA ARG A 142 14.73 -18.86 -6.59
C ARG A 142 14.84 -17.40 -7.07
N ARG A 143 15.15 -17.18 -8.34
CA ARG A 143 15.19 -15.82 -8.91
C ARG A 143 13.81 -15.16 -8.85
N ARG A 144 12.77 -15.94 -9.18
CA ARG A 144 11.38 -15.52 -9.14
C ARG A 144 10.92 -15.17 -7.73
N SER A 145 11.24 -15.99 -6.72
CA SER A 145 10.87 -15.71 -5.33
C SER A 145 11.51 -14.41 -4.84
N ILE A 146 12.80 -14.19 -5.13
CA ILE A 146 13.52 -12.96 -4.80
C ILE A 146 12.88 -11.75 -5.49
N GLN A 147 12.55 -11.86 -6.78
CA GLN A 147 11.91 -10.77 -7.53
C GLN A 147 10.55 -10.38 -6.92
N ILE A 148 9.72 -11.36 -6.58
CA ILE A 148 8.41 -11.14 -5.95
C ILE A 148 8.59 -10.49 -4.57
N GLU A 149 9.54 -10.96 -3.79
CA GLU A 149 9.86 -10.39 -2.48
C GLU A 149 10.31 -8.93 -2.59
N LEU A 150 11.21 -8.63 -3.54
CA LEU A 150 11.65 -7.26 -3.83
C LEU A 150 10.47 -6.37 -4.25
N MET A 151 9.60 -6.87 -5.14
CA MET A 151 8.39 -6.14 -5.55
C MET A 151 7.50 -5.84 -4.35
N LYS A 152 7.27 -6.80 -3.45
CA LYS A 152 6.49 -6.60 -2.23
C LYS A 152 7.14 -5.57 -1.31
N MET A 153 8.44 -5.71 -1.06
CA MET A 153 9.19 -4.82 -0.18
C MET A 153 9.10 -3.36 -0.66
N ASN A 154 9.31 -3.11 -1.95
CA ASN A 154 9.17 -1.78 -2.55
C ASN A 154 7.77 -1.18 -2.37
N LYS A 155 6.71 -2.01 -2.49
CA LYS A 155 5.32 -1.55 -2.29
C LYS A 155 5.03 -1.26 -0.81
N VAL A 156 5.57 -2.06 0.11
CA VAL A 156 5.44 -1.85 1.57
C VAL A 156 6.16 -0.58 1.99
N GLU A 157 7.40 -0.39 1.56
CA GLU A 157 8.16 0.85 1.81
C GLU A 157 7.37 2.08 1.35
N ARG A 158 6.80 2.03 0.13
CA ARG A 158 5.97 3.11 -0.38
C ARG A 158 4.71 3.37 0.47
N LEU A 159 4.12 2.34 1.07
CA LEU A 159 3.00 2.51 2.00
C LEU A 159 3.41 3.21 3.29
N ASP A 160 4.63 2.94 3.78
CA ASP A 160 5.18 3.55 4.98
C ASP A 160 5.51 5.02 4.77
N GLU A 161 6.12 5.38 3.63
CA GLU A 161 6.30 6.78 3.24
C GLU A 161 4.97 7.54 3.21
N LEU A 162 3.93 6.95 2.60
CA LEU A 162 2.60 7.56 2.52
C LEU A 162 1.93 7.65 3.91
N ASN A 163 2.21 6.71 4.81
CA ASN A 163 1.77 6.78 6.21
C ASN A 163 2.43 7.95 6.94
N GLU A 164 3.73 8.13 6.75
CA GLU A 164 4.47 9.20 7.40
C GLU A 164 4.02 10.57 6.88
N GLN A 165 3.86 10.72 5.56
CA GLN A 165 3.25 11.92 4.96
C GLN A 165 1.87 12.22 5.55
N LYS A 166 1.03 11.19 5.74
CA LYS A 166 -0.30 11.34 6.36
C LYS A 166 -0.19 11.84 7.81
N LYS A 167 0.74 11.32 8.60
CA LYS A 167 0.97 11.78 10.00
C LYS A 167 1.40 13.24 10.02
N LEU A 168 2.36 13.62 9.18
CA LEU A 168 2.87 15.00 9.09
C LEU A 168 1.76 15.99 8.71
N ILE A 169 0.93 15.65 7.72
CA ILE A 169 -0.20 16.50 7.33
C ILE A 169 -1.20 16.61 8.49
N LYS A 170 -1.55 15.52 9.15
CA LYS A 170 -2.45 15.54 10.31
C LYS A 170 -1.91 16.38 11.47
N ALA A 171 -0.61 16.27 11.78
CA ALA A 171 0.04 17.07 12.80
C ALA A 171 -0.01 18.57 12.46
N ARG A 172 0.26 18.92 11.19
CA ARG A 172 0.14 20.29 10.68
C ARG A 172 -1.30 20.81 10.78
N MET A 173 -2.29 20.02 10.40
CA MET A 173 -3.71 20.39 10.53
C MET A 173 -4.09 20.62 11.99
N LYS A 174 -3.71 19.71 12.90
CA LYS A 174 -3.96 19.85 14.35
C LYS A 174 -3.36 21.15 14.87
N LYS A 175 -2.10 21.45 14.54
CA LYS A 175 -1.43 22.71 14.93
C LYS A 175 -2.20 23.95 14.47
N ARG A 176 -2.78 23.95 13.26
CA ARG A 176 -3.60 25.08 12.78
C ARG A 176 -4.92 25.19 13.56
N THR A 177 -5.56 24.08 13.90
CA THR A 177 -6.77 24.06 14.74
C THR A 177 -6.47 24.57 16.14
N ASP A 178 -5.43 24.05 16.80
CA ASP A 178 -5.04 24.44 18.15
C ASP A 178 -4.74 25.95 18.24
N MET A 179 -4.05 26.51 17.23
CA MET A 179 -3.82 27.97 17.14
C MET A 179 -5.13 28.73 16.96
N ARG A 180 -6.04 28.25 16.12
CA ARG A 180 -7.35 28.88 15.92
C ARG A 180 -8.11 28.95 17.23
N ASP A 181 -8.19 27.85 17.96
CA ASP A 181 -8.90 27.75 19.24
C ASP A 181 -8.29 28.69 20.30
N ALA A 182 -6.96 28.75 20.37
CA ALA A 182 -6.25 29.69 21.25
C ALA A 182 -6.59 31.16 20.97
N PHE A 183 -6.75 31.56 19.70
CA PHE A 183 -7.14 32.93 19.34
C PHE A 183 -8.62 33.22 19.54
N THR A 184 -9.50 32.21 19.53
CA THR A 184 -10.94 32.39 19.81
C THR A 184 -11.18 32.61 21.31
N ASN A 185 -10.41 31.93 22.17
CA ASN A 185 -10.54 32.02 23.63
C ASN A 185 -9.96 33.32 24.23
N GLN A 186 -9.18 34.10 23.47
CA GLN A 186 -8.67 35.41 23.91
C GLN A 186 -9.67 36.57 23.73
N THR A 187 -10.88 36.30 23.21
CA THR A 187 -11.90 37.33 22.94
C THR A 187 -12.86 37.58 24.12
N ILE A 188 -12.41 37.36 25.36
CA ILE A 188 -13.20 37.74 26.55
C ILE A 188 -13.13 39.27 26.67
N ASP A 189 -14.23 39.94 26.32
CA ASP A 189 -14.39 41.38 26.50
C ASP A 189 -14.30 41.74 27.99
N HIS A 190 -13.20 42.37 28.41
CA HIS A 190 -13.05 42.93 29.77
C HIS A 190 -13.79 44.28 29.95
N THR A 191 -14.73 44.66 29.06
CA THR A 191 -15.36 45.99 29.08
C THR A 191 -16.62 46.11 29.93
N THR A 192 -16.95 45.12 30.76
CA THR A 192 -18.18 45.17 31.60
C THR A 192 -17.95 45.21 33.11
N SER A 193 -16.73 45.45 33.61
CA SER A 193 -16.51 45.52 35.08
C SER A 193 -16.49 46.93 35.69
N GLU A 194 -16.57 48.02 34.91
CA GLU A 194 -16.75 49.37 35.46
C GLU A 194 -18.15 49.88 35.15
N LYS A 195 -19.12 49.56 36.01
CA LYS A 195 -20.32 50.36 36.35
C LYS A 195 -21.37 49.50 37.08
N LYS A 196 -21.12 49.24 38.36
CA LYS A 196 -22.11 49.05 39.43
C LYS A 196 -21.38 49.45 40.71
N SER A 197 -21.79 50.38 41.55
CA SER A 197 -22.92 51.30 41.64
C SER A 197 -22.49 52.40 42.62
N LYS A 198 -23.28 53.48 42.64
CA LYS A 198 -23.23 54.67 43.51
C LYS A 198 -22.71 54.46 44.93
#